data_AF-A0A497JGD2-F1
#
_entry.id   AF-A0A497JGD2-F1
#
_cell.length_a   1.000
_cell.length_b   1.000
_cell.length_c   1.000
_cell.angle_alpha   90.00
_cell.angle_beta   90.00
_cell.angle_gamma   90.00
#
_symmetry.space_group_name_H-M   'P 1'
#
loop_
_entity.id
_entity.type
_entity.pdbx_description
1 polymer ?
#
loop_
_entity_poly.entity_id
_entity_poly.type
_entity_poly.pdbx_seq_one_letter_code
_entity_poly.pdbx_strand_id
1 'polypeptide(L)' 'MKFRFEKRTIHLKKGLSSLDKFVLKFVKVLDSLEIDYVIVSGYVAVLFGRSRTTEDVDIFIEELGWKRFNKFWKAINKA' A
#
# COMPACT_ATOMS: atom_id res chain seq x y z
N MET A 1 7.27 5.22 -18.71
CA MET A 1 7.69 4.58 -17.44
C MET A 1 8.58 3.39 -17.76
N LYS A 2 9.62 3.09 -16.96
CA LYS A 2 10.48 1.90 -17.16
C LYS A 2 10.24 0.89 -16.04
N PHE A 3 10.00 -0.37 -16.40
CA PHE A 3 9.83 -1.49 -15.48
C PHE A 3 11.03 -2.44 -15.60
N ARG A 4 11.46 -3.01 -14.48
CA ARG A 4 12.37 -4.16 -14.44
C ARG A 4 11.70 -5.27 -13.64
N PHE A 5 11.59 -6.45 -14.23
CA PHE A 5 11.02 -7.63 -13.61
C PHE A 5 12.13 -8.50 -13.04
N GLU A 6 11.99 -8.94 -11.79
CA GLU A 6 12.94 -9.81 -11.12
C GLU A 6 12.18 -10.84 -10.28
N LYS A 7 12.14 -12.10 -10.74
CA LYS A 7 11.35 -13.18 -10.10
C LYS A 7 9.89 -12.76 -9.89
N ARG A 8 9.51 -12.45 -8.65
CA ARG A 8 8.16 -12.02 -8.22
C ARG A 8 8.07 -10.54 -7.89
N THR A 9 9.11 -9.77 -8.22
CA THR A 9 9.23 -8.35 -7.90
C THR A 9 9.23 -7.52 -9.18
N ILE A 10 8.49 -6.41 -9.16
CA ILE A 10 8.49 -5.41 -10.22
C ILE A 10 9.16 -4.15 -9.66
N HIS A 11 10.31 -3.80 -10.22
CA HIS A 11 11.00 -2.56 -9.93
C HIS A 11 10.49 -1.47 -10.87
N LEU A 12 9.98 -0.39 -10.30
CA LEU A 12 9.41 0.74 -11.02
C LEU A 12 10.12 2.04 -10.63
N LYS A 13 10.54 2.82 -11.65
CA LYS A 13 11.10 4.15 -11.45
C LYS A 13 10.07 5.20 -11.83
N LYS A 14 9.48 5.86 -10.83
CA LYS A 14 8.56 7.01 -10.98
C LYS A 14 8.80 8.04 -9.88
N GLY A 15 8.40 9.28 -10.12
CA GLY A 15 8.24 10.26 -9.05
C GLY A 15 7.04 9.86 -8.18
N LEU A 16 7.19 9.94 -6.86
CA LEU A 16 6.11 9.63 -5.92
C LEU A 16 5.15 10.82 -5.83
N SER A 17 3.88 10.59 -6.21
CA SER A 17 2.78 11.52 -5.96
C SER A 17 2.44 11.59 -4.47
N SER A 18 1.60 12.55 -4.08
CA SER A 18 1.09 12.63 -2.70
C SER A 18 0.32 11.37 -2.31
N LEU A 19 -0.44 10.78 -3.24
CA LEU A 19 -1.15 9.53 -3.02
C LEU A 19 -0.17 8.36 -2.83
N ASP A 20 0.87 8.24 -3.66
CA ASP A 20 1.89 7.19 -3.50
C ASP A 20 2.56 7.30 -2.11
N LYS A 21 2.91 8.51 -1.68
CA LYS A 21 3.52 8.75 -0.37
C LYS A 21 2.57 8.40 0.78
N PHE A 22 1.28 8.71 0.63
CA PHE A 22 0.25 8.34 1.60
C PHE A 22 0.13 6.82 1.73
N VAL A 23 0.01 6.09 0.60
CA VAL A 23 -0.05 4.63 0.60
C VAL A 23 1.21 4.02 1.21
N LEU A 24 2.40 4.52 0.84
CA LEU A 24 3.67 4.05 1.39
C LEU A 24 3.76 4.24 2.91
N LYS A 25 3.24 5.35 3.45
CA LYS A 25 3.17 5.56 4.90
C LYS A 25 2.23 4.57 5.58
N PHE A 26 1.06 4.34 4.98
CA PHE A 26 0.07 3.39 5.52
C PHE A 26 0.63 1.97 5.56
N VAL A 27 1.16 1.47 4.45
CA VAL A 27 1.69 0.09 4.39
C VAL A 27 2.91 -0.10 5.28
N LYS A 28 3.71 0.94 5.51
CA LYS A 28 4.81 0.87 6.48
C LYS A 28 4.32 0.59 7.92
N VAL A 29 3.12 1.04 8.27
CA VAL A 29 2.49 0.68 9.56
C VAL A 29 2.13 -0.81 9.59
N LEU A 30 1.55 -1.34 8.50
CA LEU A 30 1.25 -2.76 8.37
C LEU A 30 2.53 -3.62 8.46
N ASP A 31 3.57 -3.24 7.71
CA ASP A 31 4.88 -3.88 7.73
C ASP A 31 5.47 -3.93 9.15
N SER A 32 5.38 -2.81 9.89
CA SER A 32 5.91 -2.72 11.26
C SER A 32 5.22 -3.65 12.27
N LEU A 33 4.02 -4.12 11.93
CA LEU A 33 3.21 -5.04 12.72
C LEU A 33 3.15 -6.44 12.13
N GLU A 34 3.96 -6.70 11.10
CA GLU A 34 4.03 -7.97 10.37
C GLU A 34 2.62 -8.41 9.90
N ILE A 35 1.85 -7.46 9.36
CA ILE A 35 0.51 -7.71 8.83
C ILE A 35 0.62 -7.91 7.32
N ASP A 36 0.29 -9.12 6.85
CA ASP A 36 0.22 -9.41 5.42
C ASP A 36 -0.90 -8.61 4.75
N TYR A 37 -0.62 -8.06 3.57
CA TYR A 37 -1.58 -7.26 2.82
C TYR A 37 -1.40 -7.35 1.30
N VAL A 38 -2.45 -6.99 0.57
CA VAL A 38 -2.42 -6.77 -0.87
C VAL A 38 -3.23 -5.54 -1.24
N ILE A 39 -2.62 -4.64 -2.03
CA ILE A 39 -3.30 -3.47 -2.57
C ILE A 39 -3.97 -3.87 -3.88
N VAL A 40 -5.24 -3.49 -4.06
CA VAL A 40 -6.07 -3.89 -5.20
C VAL A 40 -6.70 -2.67 -5.88
N SER A 41 -7.50 -2.91 -6.92
CA SER A 41 -8.37 -1.89 -7.54
C SER A 41 -7.62 -0.72 -8.22
N GLY A 42 -8.23 0.47 -8.23
CA GLY A 42 -7.85 1.63 -9.03
C GLY A 42 -6.42 2.12 -8.78
N TYR A 43 -5.96 2.11 -7.52
CA TYR A 43 -4.61 2.54 -7.19
C TYR A 43 -3.53 1.71 -7.89
N VAL A 44 -3.73 0.41 -8.10
CA VAL A 44 -2.77 -0.43 -8.84
C VAL A 44 -2.60 0.11 -10.26
N ALA A 45 -3.70 0.44 -10.96
CA ALA A 45 -3.60 1.03 -12.29
C ALA A 45 -2.86 2.37 -12.31
N VAL A 46 -3.08 3.23 -11.30
CA VAL A 46 -2.37 4.51 -11.11
C VAL A 46 -0.88 4.31 -10.85
N LEU A 47 -0.53 3.34 -9.99
CA LEU A 47 0.86 2.98 -9.68
C LEU A 47 1.62 2.57 -10.94
N PHE A 48 0.95 1.84 -11.84
CA PHE A 48 1.47 1.41 -13.14
C PHE A 48 1.39 2.48 -14.25
N GLY A 49 1.06 3.74 -13.91
CA GLY A 49 1.16 4.89 -14.79
C GLY A 49 -0.02 5.07 -15.75
N ARG A 50 -1.18 4.46 -15.49
CA ARG A 50 -2.40 4.77 -16.24
C ARG A 50 -2.87 6.19 -15.90
N SER A 51 -3.24 6.95 -16.93
CA SER A 51 -3.80 8.30 -16.78
C SER A 51 -5.24 8.22 -16.28
N ARG A 52 -5.40 8.01 -14.97
CA ARG A 52 -6.67 8.06 -14.26
C ARG A 52 -6.43 8.56 -12.83
N THR A 53 -7.45 9.11 -12.21
CA THR A 53 -7.46 9.41 -10.78
C THR A 53 -8.15 8.28 -10.02
N THR A 54 -7.94 8.25 -8.70
CA THR A 54 -8.66 7.41 -7.75
C THR A 54 -8.83 8.24 -6.49
N GLU A 55 -9.99 8.18 -5.87
CA GLU A 55 -10.29 8.93 -4.64
C GLU A 55 -9.93 8.12 -3.39
N ASP A 56 -9.90 6.80 -3.54
CA ASP A 56 -9.69 5.79 -2.52
C ASP A 56 -8.57 4.81 -2.90
N VAL A 57 -8.16 4.01 -1.90
CA VAL A 57 -7.18 2.94 -2.02
C VAL A 57 -7.72 1.71 -1.32
N ASP A 58 -7.95 0.65 -2.10
CA ASP A 58 -8.47 -0.61 -1.61
C ASP A 58 -7.33 -1.55 -1.19
N ILE A 59 -7.42 -2.09 0.03
CA ILE A 59 -6.41 -3.00 0.59
C ILE A 59 -7.11 -4.17 1.27
N PHE A 60 -6.74 -5.39 0.91
CA PHE A 60 -7.01 -6.56 1.74
C PHE A 60 -5.85 -6.78 2.70
N ILE A 61 -6.18 -7.11 3.94
CA ILE A 61 -5.22 -7.51 4.96
C ILE A 61 -5.57 -8.92 5.44
N GLU A 62 -4.61 -9.62 6.03
CA GLU A 62 -4.88 -10.87 6.73
C GLU A 62 -5.91 -10.69 7.87
N GLU A 63 -6.51 -11.78 8.31
CA GLU A 63 -7.46 -11.76 9.42
C GLU A 63 -6.78 -11.35 10.72
N LEU A 64 -7.33 -10.31 11.37
CA LEU A 64 -6.81 -9.81 12.64
C LEU A 64 -7.75 -10.14 13.79
N GLY A 65 -7.25 -10.91 14.75
CA GLY A 65 -7.87 -10.97 16.07
C GLY A 65 -7.83 -9.60 16.77
N TRP A 66 -8.76 -9.37 17.70
CA TRP A 66 -8.96 -8.06 18.36
C TRP A 66 -7.67 -7.42 18.91
N LYS A 67 -6.78 -8.21 19.51
CA LYS A 67 -5.51 -7.71 20.07
C LYS A 67 -4.60 -7.11 18.98
N ARG A 68 -4.48 -7.78 17.82
CA ARG A 68 -3.69 -7.29 16.68
C ARG A 68 -4.36 -6.08 16.05
N PHE A 69 -5.69 -6.14 15.86
CA PHE A 69 -6.48 -5.01 15.36
C PHE A 69 -6.30 -3.75 16.23
N ASN A 70 -6.39 -3.86 17.56
CA ASN A 70 -6.22 -2.72 18.46
C ASN A 70 -4.80 -2.14 18.41
N LYS A 71 -3.77 -2.98 18.23
CA LYS A 71 -2.39 -2.51 17.99
C LYS A 71 -2.30 -1.72 16.68
N PHE A 72 -2.85 -2.26 15.60
CA PHE A 72 -2.92 -1.60 14.30
C PHE A 72 -3.65 -0.26 14.39
N TRP A 73 -4.83 -0.23 15.01
CA TRP A 73 -5.63 0.98 15.20
C TRP A 73 -4.88 2.07 15.98
N LYS A 74 -4.14 1.69 17.04
CA LYS A 74 -3.32 2.64 17.79
C LYS A 74 -2.12 3.14 17.00
N ALA A 75 -1.53 2.30 16.15
CA ALA A 75 -0.38 2.67 15.35
C ALA A 75 -0.75 3.66 14.25
N ILE A 76 -1.86 3.40 13.53
CA ILE A 76 -2.30 4.27 12.43
C ILE A 76 -2.76 5.66 12.91
N ASN A 77 -3.38 5.75 14.10
CA ASN A 77 -3.79 7.03 14.68
C ASN A 77 -2.63 7.88 15.23
N LYS A 78 -1.39 7.37 15.19
CA LYS A 78 -0.18 8.09 15.61
C LYS A 78 0.75 8.45 14.44
N ALA A 79 0.43 8.01 13.22
CA ALA A 79 1.30 8.05 12.04
C ALA A 79 1.06 9.27 11.15
#